data_AF-A0AAE3NXD2-F1
#
_entry.id   AF-A0AAE3NXD2-F1
#
_cell.length_a   1.000
_cell.length_b   1.000
_cell.length_c   1.000
_cell.angle_alpha   90.00
_cell.angle_beta   90.00
_cell.angle_gamma   90.00
#
_symmetry.space_group_name_H-M   'P 1'
#
loop_
_entity.id
_entity.type
_entity.pdbx_description
1 polymer ?
#
loop_
_entity_poly.entity_id
_entity_poly.type
_entity_poly.pdbx_seq_one_letter_code
_entity_poly.pdbx_strand_id
1 'polypeptide(L)'
;MQSFILCLAGACFAFAAGIFLTLSYIERPVWRLMRAPSSWHVPDTVAGEVHGMLRRVIHLLPPTMKSVMSLGTLALLVQAWQSGWAWLPLAQLGTLAVGLGYVLPRLGPRIAAVSNRGSEHVDAGLRRSVGELAALHHAGLAMVVAVLFLQLLQSAAG
;
A
#
# COMPACT_ATOMS: atom_id res chain seq x y z
N MET A 1 -18.28 22.89 -4.17
CA MET A 1 -18.42 21.48 -3.72
C MET A 1 -17.36 20.59 -4.35
N GLN A 2 -17.14 20.66 -5.65
CA GLN A 2 -16.15 19.86 -6.37
C GLN A 2 -14.70 20.03 -5.86
N SER A 3 -14.25 21.26 -5.61
CA SER A 3 -12.91 21.52 -5.05
C SER A 3 -12.69 20.90 -3.67
N PHE A 4 -13.73 20.85 -2.83
CA PHE A 4 -13.65 20.22 -1.51
C PHE A 4 -13.46 18.70 -1.62
N ILE A 5 -14.17 18.04 -2.55
CA ILE A 5 -14.05 16.60 -2.77
C ILE A 5 -12.68 16.24 -3.37
N LEU A 6 -12.16 17.08 -4.27
CA LEU A 6 -10.82 16.91 -4.83
C LEU A 6 -9.74 17.02 -3.73
N CYS A 7 -9.85 18.01 -2.85
CA CYS A 7 -8.97 18.16 -1.69
C CYS A 7 -9.10 16.98 -0.70
N LEU A 8 -10.32 16.49 -0.44
CA LEU A 8 -10.56 15.36 0.45
C LEU A 8 -9.95 14.07 -0.11
N ALA A 9 -10.19 13.77 -1.39
CA ALA A 9 -9.57 12.63 -2.07
C ALA A 9 -8.05 12.74 -2.05
N GLY A 10 -7.51 13.91 -2.41
CA GLY A 10 -6.08 14.21 -2.33
C GLY A 10 -5.52 13.98 -0.92
N ALA A 11 -6.18 14.45 0.13
CA ALA A 11 -5.75 14.27 1.51
C ALA A 11 -5.78 12.78 1.94
N CYS A 12 -6.83 12.04 1.60
CA CYS A 12 -6.93 10.61 1.90
C CYS A 12 -5.80 9.82 1.22
N PHE A 13 -5.54 10.07 -0.06
CA PHE A 13 -4.48 9.37 -0.77
C PHE A 13 -3.08 9.86 -0.35
N ALA A 14 -2.89 11.14 -0.02
CA ALA A 14 -1.63 11.64 0.52
C ALA A 14 -1.33 11.01 1.89
N PHE A 15 -2.34 10.86 2.74
CA PHE A 15 -2.22 10.19 4.03
C PHE A 15 -1.90 8.70 3.85
N ALA A 16 -2.59 8.00 2.94
CA ALA A 16 -2.26 6.62 2.59
C ALA A 16 -0.82 6.50 2.08
N ALA A 17 -0.39 7.38 1.17
CA ALA A 17 0.97 7.40 0.65
C ALA A 17 2.01 7.64 1.75
N GLY A 18 1.73 8.55 2.68
CA GLY A 18 2.57 8.81 3.86
C GLY A 18 2.71 7.60 4.77
N ILE A 19 1.61 6.88 5.03
CA ILE A 19 1.64 5.60 5.77
C ILE A 19 2.51 4.59 5.03
N PHE A 20 2.26 4.40 3.73
CA PHE A 20 3.03 3.47 2.91
C PHE A 20 4.52 3.84 2.89
N LEU A 21 4.85 5.11 2.71
CA LEU A 21 6.22 5.61 2.67
C LEU A 21 6.94 5.43 4.01
N THR A 22 6.28 5.74 5.12
CA THR A 22 6.85 5.58 6.48
C THR A 22 7.19 4.12 6.75
N LEU A 23 6.32 3.20 6.35
CA LEU A 23 6.58 1.77 6.43
C LEU A 23 7.74 1.36 5.52
N SER A 24 7.90 1.99 4.36
CA SER A 24 9.04 1.76 3.48
C SER A 24 10.37 2.29 4.00
N TYR A 25 10.39 3.24 4.93
CA TYR A 25 11.65 3.63 5.60
C TYR A 25 12.15 2.58 6.59
N ILE A 26 11.24 1.81 7.19
CA ILE A 26 11.56 0.64 8.01
C ILE A 26 12.03 -0.54 7.09
N GLU A 27 11.78 -0.48 5.78
CA GLU A 27 12.10 -1.52 4.77
C GLU A 27 13.52 -1.47 4.18
N ARG A 28 14.44 -0.58 4.58
CA ARG A 28 15.82 -0.58 4.02
C ARG A 28 16.51 -1.97 4.03
N PRO A 29 16.35 -2.86 5.04
CA PRO A 29 16.87 -4.22 4.99
C PRO A 29 16.01 -5.18 4.15
N VAL A 30 14.73 -4.87 3.96
CA VAL A 30 13.71 -5.67 3.26
C VAL A 30 13.84 -5.62 1.75
N TRP A 31 14.36 -4.52 1.19
CA TRP A 31 14.60 -4.38 -0.25
C TRP A 31 15.49 -5.49 -0.83
N ARG A 32 16.50 -5.90 -0.06
CA ARG A 32 17.40 -7.01 -0.44
C ARG A 32 16.69 -8.36 -0.34
N LEU A 33 15.85 -8.55 0.68
CA LEU A 33 14.98 -9.72 0.84
C LEU A 33 13.94 -9.84 -0.29
N MET A 34 13.38 -8.72 -0.77
CA MET A 34 12.45 -8.68 -1.90
C MET A 34 13.11 -9.12 -3.22
N ARG A 35 14.31 -8.60 -3.52
CA ARG A 35 15.00 -8.89 -4.79
C ARG A 35 15.71 -10.24 -4.80
N ALA A 36 16.22 -10.67 -3.65
CA ALA A 36 17.01 -11.90 -3.53
C ALA A 36 16.74 -12.60 -2.18
N PRO A 37 15.54 -13.19 -2.00
CA PRO A 37 15.10 -13.78 -0.73
C PRO A 37 15.98 -14.93 -0.24
N SER A 38 16.73 -15.58 -1.13
CA SER A 38 17.67 -16.66 -0.84
C SER A 38 19.14 -16.24 -0.73
N SER A 39 19.47 -14.95 -0.94
CA SER A 39 20.88 -14.53 -0.94
C SER A 39 21.48 -14.52 0.46
N TRP A 40 22.71 -15.01 0.62
CA TRP A 40 23.44 -15.00 1.89
C TRP A 40 23.86 -13.59 2.35
N HIS A 41 23.52 -12.56 1.57
CA HIS A 41 23.88 -11.15 1.81
C HIS A 41 22.98 -10.44 2.83
N VAL A 42 21.92 -11.09 3.30
CA VAL A 42 21.07 -10.59 4.40
C VAL A 42 21.28 -11.51 5.61
N PRO A 43 21.92 -11.01 6.69
CA PRO A 43 22.08 -11.77 7.92
C PRO A 43 20.73 -12.17 8.52
N ASP A 44 20.65 -13.35 9.10
CA ASP A 44 19.41 -13.86 9.70
C ASP A 44 18.94 -12.98 10.87
N THR A 45 19.87 -12.35 11.60
CA THR A 45 19.55 -11.36 12.65
C THR A 45 18.72 -10.19 12.12
N VAL A 46 19.08 -9.67 10.93
CA VAL A 46 18.39 -8.56 10.27
C VAL A 46 17.00 -8.98 9.80
N ALA A 47 16.87 -10.20 9.25
CA ALA A 47 15.58 -10.75 8.84
C ALA A 47 14.65 -10.98 10.06
N GLY A 48 15.19 -11.40 11.20
CA GLY A 48 14.47 -11.56 12.46
C GLY A 48 13.98 -10.23 13.04
N GLU A 49 14.83 -9.19 13.04
CA GLU A 49 14.47 -7.83 13.48
C GLU A 49 13.34 -7.25 12.62
N VAL A 50 13.46 -7.35 11.29
CA VAL A 50 12.44 -6.93 10.33
C VAL A 50 11.12 -7.64 10.61
N HIS A 51 11.14 -8.97 10.79
CA HIS A 51 9.93 -9.73 11.11
C HIS A 51 9.31 -9.27 12.44
N GLY A 52 10.13 -9.03 13.47
CA GLY A 52 9.67 -8.53 14.76
C GLY A 52 9.02 -7.15 14.68
N MET A 53 9.57 -6.24 13.87
CA MET A 53 8.97 -4.92 13.61
C MET A 53 7.66 -5.05 12.84
N LEU A 54 7.65 -5.81 11.74
CA LEU A 54 6.44 -6.06 10.95
C LEU A 54 5.34 -6.67 11.81
N ARG A 55 5.64 -7.67 12.65
CA ARG A 55 4.65 -8.34 13.50
C ARG A 55 3.98 -7.39 14.51
N ARG A 56 4.67 -6.35 15.00
CA ARG A 56 4.06 -5.35 15.88
C ARG A 56 3.12 -4.40 15.14
N VAL A 57 3.47 -4.04 13.91
CA VAL A 57 2.78 -2.98 13.16
C VAL A 57 1.65 -3.53 12.27
N ILE A 58 1.77 -4.79 11.81
CA ILE A 58 0.85 -5.45 10.88
C ILE A 58 -0.58 -5.60 11.42
N HIS A 59 -0.77 -5.57 12.74
CA HIS A 59 -2.09 -5.63 13.37
C HIS A 59 -2.76 -4.25 13.52
N LEU A 60 -1.98 -3.17 13.54
CA LEU A 60 -2.48 -1.80 13.76
C LEU A 60 -2.83 -1.08 12.44
N LEU A 61 -2.14 -1.41 11.35
CA LEU A 61 -2.31 -0.76 10.04
C LEU A 61 -3.57 -1.14 9.25
N PRO A 62 -4.04 -2.40 9.23
CA PRO A 62 -5.15 -2.82 8.37
C PRO A 62 -6.45 -2.02 8.56
N PRO A 63 -6.92 -1.71 9.78
CA PRO A 63 -8.18 -0.97 9.95
C PRO A 63 -8.05 0.46 9.43
N THR A 64 -6.96 1.16 9.75
CA THR A 64 -6.74 2.55 9.34
C THR A 64 -6.60 2.66 7.82
N MET A 65 -5.86 1.76 7.19
CA MET A 65 -5.72 1.72 5.73
C MET A 65 -7.05 1.43 5.04
N LYS A 66 -7.83 0.45 5.52
CA LYS A 66 -9.16 0.16 4.95
C LYS A 66 -10.10 1.35 5.04
N SER A 67 -10.12 2.05 6.18
CA SER A 67 -10.98 3.23 6.36
C SER A 67 -10.57 4.37 5.42
N VAL A 68 -9.28 4.69 5.36
CA VAL A 68 -8.76 5.76 4.49
C VAL A 68 -8.98 5.45 3.02
N MET A 69 -8.74 4.20 2.61
CA MET A 69 -8.97 3.77 1.23
C MET A 69 -10.45 3.75 0.87
N SER A 70 -11.33 3.34 1.78
CA SER A 70 -12.78 3.39 1.57
C SER A 70 -13.29 4.81 1.40
N LEU A 71 -12.84 5.72 2.28
CA LEU A 71 -13.16 7.16 2.18
C LEU A 71 -12.64 7.77 0.88
N GLY A 72 -11.39 7.47 0.50
CA GLY A 72 -10.81 7.91 -0.77
C GLY A 72 -11.58 7.37 -1.98
N THR A 73 -12.02 6.11 -1.93
CA THR A 73 -12.84 5.49 -2.99
C THR A 73 -14.18 6.19 -3.14
N LEU A 74 -14.87 6.46 -2.02
CA LEU A 74 -16.14 7.19 -2.01
C LEU A 74 -15.95 8.61 -2.55
N ALA A 75 -14.89 9.31 -2.14
CA ALA A 75 -14.60 10.65 -2.62
C ALA A 75 -14.39 10.67 -4.15
N LEU A 76 -13.65 9.72 -4.71
CA LEU A 76 -13.47 9.61 -6.17
C LEU A 76 -14.77 9.26 -6.91
N LEU A 77 -15.64 8.43 -6.32
CA LEU A 77 -16.95 8.11 -6.91
C LEU A 77 -17.83 9.36 -6.99
N VAL A 78 -17.92 10.12 -5.89
CA VAL A 78 -18.67 11.38 -5.88
C VAL A 78 -18.05 12.39 -6.84
N GLN A 79 -16.72 12.45 -6.93
CA GLN A 79 -16.02 13.30 -7.89
C GLN A 79 -16.34 12.95 -9.34
N ALA A 80 -16.31 11.67 -9.70
CA ALA A 80 -16.65 11.20 -11.04
C ALA A 80 -18.11 11.51 -11.39
N TRP A 81 -19.01 11.35 -10.43
CA TRP A 81 -20.42 11.71 -10.62
C TRP A 81 -20.62 13.22 -10.84
N GLN A 82 -19.98 14.07 -10.02
CA GLN A 82 -20.11 15.54 -10.13
C GLN A 82 -19.48 16.12 -11.40
N SER A 83 -18.48 15.44 -11.94
CA SER A 83 -17.80 15.83 -13.18
C SER A 83 -18.48 15.27 -14.44
N GLY A 84 -19.68 14.71 -14.31
CA GLY A 84 -20.42 14.13 -15.43
C GLY A 84 -19.70 12.93 -16.06
N TRP A 85 -18.92 12.20 -15.26
CA TRP A 85 -18.13 11.04 -15.71
C TRP A 85 -17.07 11.40 -16.76
N ALA A 86 -16.42 12.56 -16.61
CA ALA A 86 -15.28 12.91 -17.44
C ALA A 86 -14.14 11.87 -17.36
N TRP A 87 -13.32 11.81 -18.40
CA TRP A 87 -12.32 10.75 -18.56
C TRP A 87 -11.25 10.71 -17.45
N LEU A 88 -10.82 11.86 -16.91
CA LEU A 88 -9.82 11.96 -15.83
C LEU A 88 -10.32 11.33 -14.50
N PRO A 89 -11.49 11.73 -13.97
CA PRO A 89 -12.11 11.07 -12.82
C PRO A 89 -12.35 9.57 -13.03
N LEU A 90 -12.74 9.16 -14.24
CA LEU A 90 -12.88 7.74 -14.58
C LEU A 90 -11.53 7.02 -14.56
N ALA A 91 -10.46 7.64 -15.07
CA ALA A 91 -9.12 7.09 -15.04
C ALA A 91 -8.60 6.93 -13.59
N GLN A 92 -8.91 7.87 -12.69
CA GLN A 92 -8.60 7.75 -11.26
C GLN A 92 -9.31 6.55 -10.63
N LEU A 93 -10.62 6.41 -10.87
CA LEU A 93 -11.41 5.28 -10.38
C LEU A 93 -10.91 3.95 -10.94
N GLY A 94 -10.63 3.88 -12.25
CA GLY A 94 -10.11 2.69 -12.90
C GLY A 94 -8.75 2.28 -12.33
N THR A 95 -7.84 3.23 -12.15
CA THR A 95 -6.52 2.99 -11.54
C THR A 95 -6.65 2.45 -10.12
N LEU A 96 -7.53 3.06 -9.31
CA LEU A 96 -7.80 2.61 -7.96
C LEU A 96 -8.44 1.20 -7.95
N ALA A 97 -9.43 0.94 -8.80
CA ALA A 97 -10.13 -0.33 -8.87
C ALA A 97 -9.20 -1.49 -9.27
N VAL A 98 -8.35 -1.28 -10.28
CA VAL A 98 -7.33 -2.26 -10.70
C VAL A 98 -6.35 -2.53 -9.57
N GLY A 99 -5.84 -1.48 -8.92
CA GLY A 99 -4.89 -1.63 -7.83
C GLY A 99 -5.50 -2.31 -6.58
N LEU A 100 -6.73 -1.95 -6.20
CA LEU A 100 -7.46 -2.63 -5.11
C LEU A 100 -7.75 -4.09 -5.44
N GLY A 101 -8.16 -4.38 -6.68
CA GLY A 101 -8.36 -5.74 -7.17
C GLY A 101 -7.09 -6.58 -7.13
N TYR A 102 -5.92 -5.95 -7.28
CA TYR A 102 -4.63 -6.61 -7.10
C TYR A 102 -4.24 -6.78 -5.63
N VAL A 103 -4.41 -5.75 -4.79
CA VAL A 103 -3.89 -5.72 -3.41
C VAL A 103 -4.77 -6.49 -2.43
N LEU A 104 -6.09 -6.26 -2.43
CA LEU A 104 -7.00 -6.78 -1.40
C LEU A 104 -6.99 -8.32 -1.29
N PRO A 105 -7.07 -9.09 -2.38
CA PRO A 105 -7.09 -10.56 -2.29
C PRO A 105 -5.78 -11.14 -1.76
N ARG A 106 -4.65 -10.43 -1.96
CA ARG A 106 -3.31 -10.88 -1.57
C ARG A 106 -2.91 -10.45 -0.17
N LEU A 107 -3.56 -9.42 0.38
CA LEU A 107 -3.19 -8.81 1.67
C LEU A 107 -3.39 -9.78 2.84
N GLY A 108 -4.58 -10.38 2.96
CA GLY A 108 -4.91 -11.32 4.04
C GLY A 108 -3.97 -12.53 4.09
N PRO A 109 -3.80 -13.29 2.99
CA PRO A 109 -2.90 -14.44 2.94
C PRO A 109 -1.44 -14.08 3.25
N ARG A 110 -0.93 -12.95 2.74
CA ARG A 110 0.47 -12.53 2.98
C ARG A 110 0.70 -12.06 4.42
N ILE A 111 -0.28 -11.37 5.02
CA ILE A 111 -0.24 -11.03 6.45
C ILE A 111 -0.23 -12.30 7.31
N ALA A 112 -1.12 -13.26 7.01
CA ALA A 112 -1.18 -14.53 7.74
C ALA A 112 0.11 -15.34 7.59
N ALA A 113 0.71 -15.38 6.39
CA ALA A 113 1.97 -16.09 6.12
C ALA A 113 3.16 -15.52 6.90
N VAL A 114 3.13 -14.23 7.24
CA VAL A 114 4.13 -13.60 8.11
C VAL A 114 3.76 -13.78 9.58
N SER A 115 2.49 -13.57 9.96
CA SER A 115 2.03 -13.62 11.36
C SER A 115 2.09 -15.02 11.99
N ASN A 116 1.81 -16.07 11.20
CA ASN A 116 1.72 -17.45 11.68
C ASN A 116 3.08 -18.17 11.79
N ARG A 117 4.18 -17.56 11.34
CA ARG A 117 5.53 -18.15 11.47
C ARG A 117 6.19 -17.72 12.78
N GLY A 118 6.78 -18.67 13.48
CA GLY A 118 7.56 -18.41 14.70
C GLY A 118 8.81 -17.60 14.40
N SER A 119 9.21 -16.73 15.33
CA SER A 119 10.41 -15.90 15.22
C SER A 119 11.71 -16.62 15.61
N GLU A 120 11.63 -17.88 16.03
CA GLU A 120 12.76 -18.62 16.61
C GLU A 120 13.82 -19.02 15.59
N HIS A 121 13.44 -19.23 14.32
CA HIS A 121 14.37 -19.58 13.24
C HIS A 121 14.00 -18.85 11.94
N VAL A 122 14.92 -18.04 11.42
CA VAL A 122 14.76 -17.41 10.09
C VAL A 122 15.01 -18.46 9.02
N ASP A 123 13.95 -18.99 8.44
CA ASP A 123 14.03 -19.94 7.33
C ASP A 123 13.75 -19.26 5.97
N ALA A 124 14.06 -19.98 4.88
CA ALA A 124 13.81 -19.47 3.52
C ALA A 124 12.34 -19.10 3.28
N GLY A 125 11.40 -19.77 3.97
CA GLY A 125 9.98 -19.47 3.88
C GLY A 125 9.59 -18.16 4.56
N LEU A 126 10.14 -17.84 5.74
CA LEU A 126 9.93 -16.55 6.40
C LEU A 126 10.46 -15.41 5.53
N ARG A 127 11.66 -15.58 4.97
CA ARG A 127 12.30 -14.62 4.08
C ARG A 127 11.44 -14.32 2.85
N ARG A 128 10.86 -15.37 2.25
CA ARG A 128 9.93 -15.24 1.14
C ARG A 128 8.62 -14.54 1.53
N SER A 129 8.00 -14.93 2.64
CA SER A 129 6.76 -14.30 3.12
C SER A 129 6.93 -12.81 3.39
N VAL A 130 8.04 -12.42 4.04
CA VAL A 130 8.38 -11.01 4.29
C VAL A 130 8.61 -10.26 2.98
N GLY A 131 9.37 -10.83 2.05
CA GLY A 131 9.59 -10.22 0.73
C GLY A 131 8.30 -10.06 -0.07
N GLU A 132 7.41 -11.05 -0.06
CA GLU A 132 6.11 -10.96 -0.74
C GLU A 132 5.19 -9.92 -0.10
N LEU A 133 5.16 -9.80 1.23
CA LEU A 133 4.36 -8.78 1.91
C LEU A 133 4.87 -7.37 1.59
N ALA A 134 6.19 -7.17 1.61
CA ALA A 134 6.85 -5.93 1.22
C ALA A 134 6.59 -5.55 -0.26
N ALA A 135 6.62 -6.53 -1.16
CA ALA A 135 6.28 -6.30 -2.56
C ALA A 135 4.81 -5.84 -2.73
N LEU A 136 3.90 -6.40 -1.92
CA LEU A 136 2.50 -5.98 -1.94
C LEU A 136 2.33 -4.56 -1.41
N HIS A 137 3.09 -4.22 -0.37
CA HIS A 137 3.13 -2.90 0.23
C HIS A 137 3.57 -1.83 -0.78
N HIS A 138 4.66 -2.07 -1.52
CA HIS A 138 5.11 -1.18 -2.59
C HIS A 138 4.11 -1.07 -3.74
N ALA A 139 3.43 -2.15 -4.11
CA ALA A 139 2.36 -2.10 -5.10
C ALA A 139 1.20 -1.18 -4.65
N GLY A 140 0.85 -1.24 -3.36
CA GLY A 140 -0.11 -0.33 -2.73
C GLY A 140 0.35 1.12 -2.79
N LEU A 141 1.61 1.41 -2.44
CA LEU A 141 2.19 2.75 -2.53
C LEU A 141 2.13 3.30 -3.97
N ALA A 142 2.56 2.50 -4.95
CA ALA A 142 2.58 2.90 -6.35
C ALA A 142 1.18 3.25 -6.88
N MET A 143 0.17 2.46 -6.51
CA MET A 143 -1.23 2.75 -6.85
C MET A 143 -1.69 4.08 -6.23
N VAL A 144 -1.41 4.32 -4.94
CA VAL A 144 -1.82 5.57 -4.27
C VAL A 144 -1.14 6.78 -4.92
N VAL A 145 0.16 6.68 -5.24
CA VAL A 145 0.90 7.74 -5.95
C VAL A 145 0.32 7.99 -7.34
N ALA A 146 -0.06 6.94 -8.07
CA ALA A 146 -0.70 7.09 -9.38
C ALA A 146 -2.04 7.83 -9.30
N VAL A 147 -2.87 7.49 -8.30
CA VAL A 147 -4.15 8.19 -8.07
C VAL A 147 -3.93 9.66 -7.70
N LEU A 148 -2.94 9.95 -6.83
CA LEU A 148 -2.56 11.33 -6.50
C LEU A 148 -2.08 12.11 -7.72
N PHE A 149 -1.25 11.50 -8.56
CA PHE A 149 -0.76 12.13 -9.77
C PHE A 149 -1.91 12.49 -10.72
N LEU A 150 -2.87 11.57 -10.92
CA LEU A 150 -4.07 11.85 -11.70
C LEU A 150 -4.95 12.94 -11.07
N GLN A 151 -4.97 13.06 -9.74
CA GLN A 151 -5.67 14.16 -9.06
C GLN A 151 -5.00 15.51 -9.28
N LEU A 152 -3.66 15.56 -9.24
CA LEU A 152 -2.91 16.77 -9.55
C LEU A 152 -3.15 17.21 -11.00
N LEU A 153 -3.13 16.27 -11.95
CA LEU A 153 -3.45 16.56 -13.35
C LEU A 153 -4.87 17.12 -13.51
N GLN A 154 -5.85 16.54 -12.82
CA GLN A 154 -7.22 17.06 -12.86
C GLN A 154 -7.31 18.47 -12.27
N SER A 155 -6.61 18.74 -11.17
CA SER A 155 -6.58 20.08 -10.57
C SER A 155 -5.92 21.13 -11.47
N ALA A 156 -4.99 20.73 -12.34
CA ALA A 156 -4.31 21.62 -13.27
C ALA A 156 -5.08 21.84 -14.58
N ALA A 157 -6.06 20.98 -14.88
CA ALA A 157 -6.85 21.02 -16.12
C ALA A 157 -8.19 21.76 -16.00
N GLY A 158 -8.58 22.17 -14.78
CA GLY A 158 -9.77 22.98 -14.50
C GLY A 158 -9.42 24.42 -14.20
#